data_AF-A0A9X3AQ84-F1
#
_entry.id   AF-A0A9X3AQ84-F1
#
_cell.length_a   1.000
_cell.length_b   1.000
_cell.length_c   1.000
_cell.angle_alpha   90.00
_cell.angle_beta   90.00
_cell.angle_gamma   90.00
#
_symmetry.space_group_name_H-M   'P 1'
#
loop_
_entity.id
_entity.type
_entity.pdbx_description
1 polymer ?
#
loop_
_entity_poly.entity_id
_entity_poly.type
_entity_poly.pdbx_seq_one_letter_code
_entity_poly.pdbx_strand_id
1 'polypeptide(L)'
;MNSETFRWSGYDDSPAHQALQGFLVLDVQHSATQTEELITGIQRYITGKIEEFSGCGNGYEFECCPEGFLLECLYPGDNLTPATLPFPLVLTALKEWAAYCRQ
;
A
#
# COMPACT_ATOMS: atom_id res chain seq x y z
N MET A 1 11.77 -16.40 -0.57
CA MET A 1 10.44 -16.30 -1.22
C MET A 1 10.50 -15.22 -2.29
N ASN A 2 9.90 -15.42 -3.46
CA ASN A 2 9.86 -14.37 -4.48
C ASN A 2 8.65 -13.47 -4.24
N SER A 3 8.87 -12.33 -3.56
CA SER A 3 7.85 -11.33 -3.22
C SER A 3 7.12 -10.76 -4.44
N GLU A 4 7.71 -10.80 -5.64
CA GLU A 4 7.09 -10.35 -6.89
C GLU A 4 5.86 -11.16 -7.31
N THR A 5 5.67 -12.34 -6.71
CA THR A 5 4.53 -13.22 -6.97
C THR A 5 3.39 -13.06 -5.96
N PHE A 6 3.55 -12.21 -4.94
CA PHE A 6 2.50 -12.00 -3.95
C PHE A 6 1.25 -11.42 -4.57
N ARG A 7 0.10 -11.98 -4.20
CA ARG A 7 -1.24 -11.56 -4.60
C ARG A 7 -2.14 -11.71 -3.38
N TRP A 8 -2.96 -10.70 -3.09
CA TRP A 8 -3.93 -10.75 -2.00
C TRP A 8 -5.32 -11.15 -2.52
N SER A 9 -6.25 -11.45 -1.62
CA SER A 9 -7.63 -11.73 -1.98
C SER A 9 -8.29 -10.51 -2.65
N GLY A 10 -8.73 -10.69 -3.89
CA GLY A 10 -9.29 -9.61 -4.70
C GLY A 10 -8.28 -8.81 -5.51
N TYR A 11 -7.03 -9.27 -5.61
CA TYR A 11 -6.10 -8.77 -6.62
C TYR A 11 -6.68 -8.96 -8.03
N ASP A 12 -6.41 -7.99 -8.89
CA ASP A 12 -6.66 -8.01 -10.33
C ASP A 12 -5.45 -7.36 -11.04
N ASP A 13 -5.27 -7.62 -12.34
CA ASP A 13 -4.12 -7.11 -13.10
C ASP A 13 -4.29 -5.63 -13.53
N SER A 14 -5.13 -4.85 -12.84
CA SER A 14 -5.25 -3.42 -13.12
C SER A 14 -3.97 -2.66 -12.72
N PRO A 15 -3.68 -1.52 -13.39
CA PRO A 15 -2.52 -0.69 -13.05
C PRO A 15 -2.47 -0.28 -11.57
N ALA A 16 -3.62 -0.01 -10.95
CA ALA A 16 -3.69 0.38 -9.54
C ALA A 16 -3.26 -0.76 -8.60
N HIS A 17 -3.66 -2.00 -8.88
CA HIS A 17 -3.26 -3.16 -8.08
C HIS A 17 -1.79 -3.52 -8.32
N GLN A 18 -1.30 -3.36 -9.55
CA GLN A 18 0.12 -3.49 -9.85
C GLN A 18 0.96 -2.45 -9.09
N ALA A 19 0.51 -1.20 -9.02
CA ALA A 19 1.15 -0.15 -8.23
C ALA A 19 1.15 -0.48 -6.73
N LEU A 20 0.02 -0.91 -6.17
CA LEU A 20 -0.04 -1.33 -4.77
C LEU A 20 0.86 -2.54 -4.49
N GLN A 21 0.95 -3.48 -5.42
CA GLN A 21 1.88 -4.60 -5.29
C GLN A 21 3.34 -4.13 -5.29
N GLY A 22 3.68 -3.22 -6.20
CA GLY A 22 5.00 -2.56 -6.23
C GLY A 22 5.34 -1.90 -4.91
N PHE A 23 4.41 -1.12 -4.35
CA PHE A 23 4.57 -0.48 -3.04
C PHE A 23 4.82 -1.48 -1.91
N LEU A 24 4.07 -2.59 -1.85
CA LEU A 24 4.27 -3.63 -0.85
C LEU A 24 5.67 -4.25 -0.96
N VAL A 25 6.13 -4.53 -2.18
CA VAL A 25 7.42 -5.18 -2.42
C VAL A 25 8.60 -4.24 -2.18
N LEU A 26 8.53 -3.00 -2.66
CA LEU A 26 9.67 -2.06 -2.68
C LEU A 26 9.78 -1.22 -1.40
N ASP A 27 8.64 -0.85 -0.80
CA ASP A 27 8.59 0.14 0.28
C ASP A 27 8.26 -0.51 1.62
N VAL A 28 7.24 -1.38 1.66
CA VAL A 28 6.87 -2.10 2.89
C VAL A 28 7.81 -3.27 3.15
N GLN A 29 8.28 -3.93 2.09
CA GLN A 29 9.25 -5.03 2.13
C GLN A 29 8.83 -6.13 3.12
N HIS A 30 9.78 -6.93 3.62
CA HIS A 30 9.49 -8.00 4.59
C HIS A 30 9.32 -7.50 6.04
N SER A 31 8.88 -6.26 6.25
CA SER A 31 8.72 -5.67 7.58
C SER A 31 7.29 -5.79 8.09
N ALA A 32 7.04 -6.78 8.95
CA ALA A 32 5.75 -6.93 9.63
C ALA A 32 5.40 -5.68 10.47
N THR A 33 6.40 -5.09 11.15
CA THR A 33 6.23 -3.87 11.94
C THR A 33 5.78 -2.69 11.08
N GLN A 34 6.45 -2.45 9.95
CA GLN A 34 6.09 -1.36 9.04
C GLN A 34 4.69 -1.57 8.44
N THR A 35 4.34 -2.82 8.16
CA THR A 35 2.99 -3.17 7.69
C THR A 35 1.93 -2.86 8.75
N GLU A 36 2.19 -3.18 10.02
CA GLU A 36 1.29 -2.87 11.15
C GLU A 36 1.16 -1.36 11.40
N GLU A 37 2.26 -0.60 11.24
CA GLU A 37 2.26 0.86 11.33
C GLU A 37 1.38 1.48 10.24
N LEU A 38 1.49 1.02 8.98
CA LEU A 38 0.65 1.46 7.87
C LEU A 38 -0.83 1.15 8.11
N ILE A 39 -1.16 -0.08 8.54
CA ILE A 39 -2.53 -0.46 8.87
C ILE A 39 -3.09 0.45 9.96
N THR A 40 -2.31 0.69 11.02
CA THR A 40 -2.72 1.53 12.15
C THR A 40 -2.93 2.98 11.73
N GLY A 41 -2.02 3.54 10.92
CA GLY A 41 -2.10 4.90 10.40
C GLY A 41 -3.33 5.11 9.53
N ILE A 42 -3.56 4.23 8.54
CA ILE A 42 -4.76 4.24 7.70
C ILE A 42 -6.01 4.16 8.57
N GLN A 43 -6.05 3.26 9.55
CA GLN A 43 -7.20 3.14 10.46
C GLN A 43 -7.46 4.39 11.30
N ARG A 44 -6.40 5.07 11.76
CA ARG A 44 -6.55 6.34 12.49
C ARG A 44 -7.07 7.44 11.59
N TYR A 45 -6.62 7.50 10.35
CA TYR A 45 -7.12 8.46 9.35
C TYR A 45 -8.61 8.24 9.06
N ILE A 46 -9.02 7.03 8.65
CA ILE A 46 -10.42 6.73 8.29
C ILE A 46 -11.40 6.91 9.46
N THR A 47 -10.93 6.80 10.70
CA THR A 47 -11.74 7.01 11.90
C THR A 47 -11.73 8.46 12.41
N GLY A 48 -11.05 9.37 11.71
CA GLY A 48 -10.94 10.78 12.09
C GLY A 48 -10.12 11.02 13.35
N LYS A 49 -9.28 10.07 13.79
CA LYS A 49 -8.37 10.24 14.93
C LYS A 49 -7.15 11.09 14.60
N ILE A 50 -6.80 11.18 13.31
CA ILE A 50 -5.79 12.06 12.75
C ILE A 50 -6.35 12.66 11.46
N GLU A 51 -5.94 13.87 11.13
CA GLU A 51 -6.42 14.60 9.95
C GLU A 51 -5.65 14.22 8.69
N GLU A 52 -4.39 13.83 8.84
CA GLU A 52 -3.47 13.53 7.74
C GLU A 52 -2.68 12.26 8.06
N PHE A 53 -2.46 11.45 7.02
CA PHE A 53 -1.53 10.32 7.07
C PHE A 53 -0.92 10.10 5.69
N SER A 54 0.37 10.40 5.57
CA SER A 54 1.15 10.27 4.33
C SER A 54 2.57 9.79 4.65
N GLY A 55 3.29 9.36 3.63
CA GLY A 55 4.67 8.92 3.77
C GLY A 55 5.36 8.74 2.43
N CYS A 56 6.68 8.64 2.47
CA CYS A 56 7.53 8.44 1.30
C CYS A 56 8.46 7.26 1.58
N GLY A 57 8.48 6.28 0.68
CA GLY A 57 9.33 5.10 0.77
C GLY A 57 10.47 5.13 -0.26
N ASN A 58 10.89 3.94 -0.70
CA ASN A 58 11.97 3.76 -1.67
C ASN A 58 11.50 3.93 -3.12
N GLY A 59 10.26 3.52 -3.43
CA GLY A 59 9.71 3.51 -4.78
C GLY A 59 8.46 4.36 -4.93
N TYR A 60 7.69 4.54 -3.86
CA TYR A 60 6.45 5.29 -3.90
C TYR A 60 6.32 6.25 -2.72
N GLU A 61 5.59 7.32 -2.92
CA GLU A 61 4.94 8.08 -1.87
C GLU A 61 3.45 7.74 -1.79
N PHE A 62 2.88 7.92 -0.60
CA PHE A 62 1.46 7.71 -0.37
C PHE A 62 0.84 8.83 0.43
N GLU A 63 -0.47 9.02 0.21
CA GLU A 63 -1.31 9.93 0.98
C GLU A 63 -2.68 9.29 1.21
N CYS A 64 -3.21 9.43 2.44
CA CYS A 64 -4.61 9.16 2.70
C CYS A 64 -5.44 10.41 2.43
N CYS A 65 -6.34 10.30 1.46
CA CYS A 65 -7.26 11.35 1.03
C CYS A 65 -8.72 10.89 1.22
N PRO A 66 -9.72 11.79 1.13
CA PRO A 66 -11.14 11.42 1.16
C PRO A 66 -11.53 10.38 0.09
N GLU A 67 -10.86 10.42 -1.08
CA GLU A 67 -11.09 9.53 -2.21
C GLU A 67 -10.49 8.13 -2.01
N GLY A 68 -9.50 8.00 -1.11
CA GLY A 68 -8.82 6.74 -0.82
C GLY A 68 -7.34 6.91 -0.49
N PHE A 69 -6.59 5.83 -0.71
CA PHE A 69 -5.15 5.78 -0.54
C PHE A 69 -4.48 6.08 -1.88
N LEU A 70 -3.94 7.28 -2.02
CA LEU A 70 -3.18 7.72 -3.19
C LEU A 70 -1.77 7.14 -3.12
N LEU A 71 -1.31 6.56 -4.23
CA LEU A 71 0.06 6.14 -4.47
C LEU A 71 0.62 6.88 -5.67
N GLU A 72 1.85 7.38 -5.54
CA GLU A 72 2.60 8.02 -6.61
C GLU A 72 4.02 7.45 -6.66
N CYS A 73 4.45 7.01 -7.84
CA CYS A 73 5.79 6.46 -8.05
C CYS A 73 6.82 7.59 -8.09
N LEU A 74 7.93 7.42 -7.37
CA LEU A 74 9.02 8.40 -7.30
C LEU A 74 9.88 8.42 -8.57
N TYR A 75 9.72 7.42 -9.45
CA TYR A 75 10.56 7.26 -10.64
C TYR A 75 9.89 7.79 -11.91
N PRO A 76 10.62 8.55 -12.75
CA PRO A 76 10.08 9.06 -14.00
C PRO A 76 9.78 7.92 -14.98
N GLY A 77 8.65 8.04 -15.69
CA GLY A 77 8.24 7.09 -16.72
C GLY A 77 7.37 5.93 -16.23
N ASP A 78 6.98 5.92 -14.96
CA ASP A 78 5.91 5.05 -14.47
C ASP A 78 4.57 5.44 -15.13
N ASN A 79 3.84 4.43 -15.59
CA ASN A 79 2.53 4.60 -16.21
C ASN A 79 1.40 3.95 -15.38
N LEU A 80 1.71 3.52 -14.15
CA LEU A 80 0.79 2.85 -13.25
C LEU A 80 0.21 3.81 -12.20
N THR A 81 0.94 4.89 -11.89
CA THR A 81 0.59 5.92 -10.92
C THR A 81 0.47 7.31 -11.57
N PRO A 82 -0.24 8.28 -10.95
CA PRO A 82 -0.92 8.20 -9.66
C PRO A 82 -2.09 7.20 -9.65
N ALA A 83 -2.25 6.48 -8.56
CA ALA A 83 -3.33 5.53 -8.36
C ALA A 83 -4.00 5.74 -7.00
N THR A 84 -5.31 5.98 -7.00
CA THR A 84 -6.10 6.07 -5.75
C THR A 84 -6.85 4.77 -5.53
N LEU A 85 -6.56 4.08 -4.42
CA LEU A 85 -7.15 2.80 -4.08
C LEU A 85 -8.13 2.94 -2.90
N PRO A 86 -9.27 2.21 -2.89
CA PRO A 86 -10.16 2.20 -1.75
C PRO A 86 -9.46 1.66 -0.49
N PHE A 87 -9.63 2.33 0.65
CA PHE A 87 -9.03 1.89 1.92
C PHE A 87 -9.31 0.42 2.29
N PRO A 88 -10.53 -0.13 2.12
CA PRO A 88 -10.78 -1.54 2.42
C PRO A 88 -9.87 -2.49 1.64
N LEU A 89 -9.58 -2.15 0.38
CA LEU A 89 -8.71 -2.95 -0.50
C LEU A 89 -7.26 -2.88 -0.03
N VAL A 90 -6.75 -1.68 0.25
CA VAL A 90 -5.38 -1.49 0.75
C VAL A 90 -5.17 -2.19 2.09
N LEU A 91 -6.16 -2.11 2.99
CA LEU A 91 -6.11 -2.79 4.28
C LEU A 91 -6.11 -4.31 4.15
N THR A 92 -6.84 -4.88 3.19
CA THR A 92 -6.79 -6.33 2.88
C THR A 92 -5.39 -6.71 2.39
N ALA A 93 -4.85 -5.98 1.42
CA ALA A 93 -3.53 -6.24 0.87
C ALA A 93 -2.43 -6.18 1.94
N LEU A 94 -2.43 -5.15 2.79
CA LEU A 94 -1.47 -5.01 3.90
C LEU A 94 -1.60 -6.13 4.94
N LYS A 95 -2.82 -6.54 5.31
CA LYS A 95 -3.02 -7.63 6.29
C LYS A 95 -2.49 -8.96 5.77
N GLU A 96 -2.76 -9.26 4.51
CA GLU A 96 -2.29 -10.49 3.88
C GLU A 96 -0.78 -10.44 3.63
N TRP A 97 -0.22 -9.28 3.31
CA TRP A 97 1.21 -9.07 3.23
C TRP A 97 1.89 -9.30 4.58
N ALA A 98 1.36 -8.74 5.67
CA ALA A 98 1.89 -8.99 7.02
C ALA A 98 1.86 -10.48 7.38
N ALA A 99 0.81 -11.21 6.98
CA ALA A 99 0.72 -12.65 7.19
C ALA A 99 1.74 -13.43 6.33
N TYR A 100 2.00 -12.98 5.11
CA TYR A 100 3.02 -13.53 4.23
C TYR A 100 4.44 -13.31 4.76
N CYS A 101 4.75 -12.12 5.29
CA CYS A 101 6.09 -11.81 5.82
C CYS A 101 6.46 -12.55 7.11
N ARG A 102 5.48 -13.12 7.84
CA ARG A 102 5.71 -13.88 9.08
C ARG A 102 6.01 -15.37 8.86
N GLN A 103 5.94 -15.85 7.61
CA GLN A 103 6.23 -17.24 7.22
C GLN A 103 7.71 -17.42 6.85
#